data_AF-A0A7S0Q778-F1
#
_entry.id   AF-A0A7S0Q778-F1
#
_cell.length_a   1.000
_cell.length_b   1.000
_cell.length_c   1.000
_cell.angle_alpha   90.00
_cell.angle_beta   90.00
_cell.angle_gamma   90.00
#
_symmetry.space_group_name_H-M   'P 1'
#
loop_
_entity.id
_entity.type
_entity.pdbx_description
1 polymer ?
#
loop_
_entity_poly.entity_id
_entity_poly.type
_entity_poly.pdbx_seq_one_letter_code
_entity_poly.pdbx_strand_id
1 'polypeptide(L)'
;RAYAATFRALHEVRMRMPAFLPRRVLDFGAGPGAASWAVHSVWAEAPPDIVAVEPNEGLRTLGARIGDCDGGPSASWLDMLPVTDGPAFELAVAAFSLDTLPAPALRKAVAALWDRLGEGGVLAVVHPSTPIGFSTSLLVRELLCGDSADGMLAEHGGVRARLVAPCPHTACCPLAPGGALQEWHGGRRGMKKGSSPCYVEQRVVESAARAYTNRSKRRGRQRVNLNERFSYMVFERQGAQTQSSDAEATGWSRIIRHPRPRSGHVLLDLCTPSGNVLPHVLTREKSHRQPYRHARKARIGDAWLWPAPTPEELGPL
;
A
#
# COMPACT_ATOMS: atom_id res chain seq x y z
N ARG A 1 -5.28 -7.55 -12.35
CA ARG A 1 -5.05 -6.16 -11.87
C ARG A 1 -5.03 -6.14 -10.35
N ALA A 2 -6.16 -6.45 -9.68
CA ALA A 2 -6.23 -6.59 -8.22
C ALA A 2 -5.12 -7.51 -7.67
N TYR A 3 -4.99 -8.74 -8.19
CA TYR A 3 -3.89 -9.66 -7.84
C TYR A 3 -2.51 -8.99 -7.88
N ALA A 4 -2.18 -8.30 -8.98
CA ALA A 4 -0.84 -7.73 -9.16
C ALA A 4 -0.58 -6.55 -8.19
N ALA A 5 -1.61 -5.74 -7.92
CA ALA A 5 -1.53 -4.65 -6.95
C ALA A 5 -1.34 -5.20 -5.53
N THR A 6 -2.16 -6.18 -5.14
CA THR A 6 -2.07 -6.82 -3.83
C THR A 6 -0.75 -7.57 -3.67
N PHE A 7 -0.30 -8.33 -4.68
CA PHE A 7 1.00 -9.00 -4.68
C PHE A 7 2.13 -7.99 -4.45
N ARG A 8 2.12 -6.85 -5.15
CA ARG A 8 3.14 -5.82 -4.97
C ARG A 8 3.12 -5.19 -3.58
N ALA A 9 1.95 -4.99 -2.98
CA ALA A 9 1.82 -4.50 -1.60
C ALA A 9 2.33 -5.53 -0.59
N LEU A 10 1.95 -6.81 -0.73
CA LEU A 10 2.37 -7.91 0.13
C LEU A 10 3.86 -8.24 -0.01
N HIS A 11 4.43 -8.06 -1.20
CA HIS A 11 5.87 -8.17 -1.41
C HIS A 11 6.64 -7.13 -0.57
N GLU A 12 6.10 -5.93 -0.32
CA GLU A 12 6.73 -4.96 0.58
C GLU A 12 6.71 -5.45 2.04
N VAL A 13 5.67 -6.18 2.45
CA VAL A 13 5.64 -6.86 3.76
C VAL A 13 6.75 -7.88 3.83
N ARG A 14 6.84 -8.80 2.85
CA ARG A 14 7.87 -9.85 2.80
C ARG A 14 9.29 -9.27 2.84
N MET A 15 9.54 -8.17 2.15
CA MET A 15 10.86 -7.52 2.10
C MET A 15 11.22 -6.78 3.38
N ARG A 16 10.25 -6.17 4.06
CA ARG A 16 10.48 -5.36 5.27
C ARG A 16 10.40 -6.20 6.55
N MET A 17 9.68 -7.32 6.51
CA MET A 17 9.48 -8.26 7.60
C MET A 17 9.84 -9.68 7.12
N PRO A 18 11.13 -9.99 6.88
CA PRO A 18 11.54 -11.28 6.31
C PRO A 18 11.30 -12.49 7.23
N ALA A 19 11.08 -12.27 8.53
CA ALA A 19 10.69 -13.33 9.46
C ALA A 19 9.18 -13.56 9.50
N PHE A 20 8.38 -12.69 8.88
CA PHE A 20 6.92 -12.77 8.91
C PHE A 20 6.40 -13.82 7.92
N LEU A 21 5.90 -14.93 8.47
CA LEU A 21 5.35 -16.08 7.76
C LEU A 21 3.93 -16.34 8.29
N PRO A 22 2.92 -15.61 7.78
CA PRO A 22 1.57 -15.74 8.28
C PRO A 22 1.05 -17.15 7.99
N ARG A 23 0.45 -17.80 8.98
CA ARG A 23 -0.19 -19.12 8.87
C ARG A 23 -1.67 -19.03 8.62
N ARG A 24 -2.32 -18.02 9.19
CA ARG A 24 -3.77 -17.81 9.06
C ARG A 24 -4.07 -16.40 8.57
N VAL A 25 -4.71 -16.32 7.42
CA VAL A 25 -4.92 -15.06 6.69
C VAL A 25 -6.40 -14.80 6.49
N LEU A 26 -6.80 -13.55 6.68
CA LEU A 26 -8.13 -13.04 6.39
C LEU A 26 -8.09 -12.21 5.09
N ASP A 27 -8.85 -12.62 4.07
CA ASP A 27 -9.09 -11.83 2.85
C ASP A 27 -10.48 -11.18 2.94
N PHE A 28 -10.53 -9.89 3.28
CA PHE A 28 -11.77 -9.15 3.56
C PHE A 28 -12.28 -8.37 2.34
N GLY A 29 -13.52 -8.67 1.94
CA GLY A 29 -14.06 -8.23 0.67
C GLY A 29 -13.35 -8.92 -0.48
N ALA A 30 -13.22 -10.26 -0.37
CA ALA A 30 -12.35 -11.06 -1.21
C ALA A 30 -12.71 -11.03 -2.71
N GLY A 31 -13.96 -10.68 -3.05
CA GLY A 31 -14.48 -10.80 -4.40
C GLY A 31 -14.25 -12.21 -4.95
N PRO A 32 -13.66 -12.37 -6.15
CA PRO A 32 -13.30 -13.68 -6.70
C PRO A 32 -11.94 -14.22 -6.19
N GLY A 33 -11.39 -13.69 -5.08
CA GLY A 33 -10.20 -14.25 -4.42
C GLY A 33 -8.85 -13.73 -4.94
N ALA A 34 -8.82 -12.54 -5.56
CA ALA A 34 -7.59 -12.01 -6.16
C ALA A 34 -6.48 -11.73 -5.12
N ALA A 35 -6.87 -11.35 -3.90
CA ALA A 35 -5.94 -11.16 -2.79
C ALA A 35 -5.49 -12.52 -2.20
N SER A 36 -6.39 -13.49 -2.07
CA SER A 36 -6.06 -14.88 -1.71
C SER A 36 -4.96 -15.48 -2.61
N TRP A 37 -5.07 -15.30 -3.94
CA TRP A 37 -4.01 -15.68 -4.88
C TRP A 37 -2.71 -14.91 -4.64
N ALA A 38 -2.77 -13.61 -4.36
CA ALA A 38 -1.57 -12.81 -4.12
C ALA A 38 -0.84 -13.25 -2.85
N VAL A 39 -1.59 -13.57 -1.79
CA VAL A 39 -1.06 -14.15 -0.54
C VAL A 39 -0.37 -15.48 -0.83
N HIS A 40 -1.06 -16.40 -1.50
CA HIS A 40 -0.52 -17.71 -1.86
C HIS A 40 0.81 -17.59 -2.65
N SER A 41 0.89 -16.67 -3.61
CA SER A 41 2.10 -16.44 -4.39
C SER A 41 3.26 -15.81 -3.60
N VAL A 42 2.99 -14.93 -2.61
CA VAL A 42 4.05 -14.27 -1.82
C VAL A 42 4.66 -15.23 -0.81
N TRP A 43 3.87 -16.15 -0.26
CA TRP A 43 4.31 -17.15 0.72
C TRP A 43 4.20 -18.58 0.16
N ALA A 44 4.56 -18.77 -1.12
CA ALA A 44 4.43 -20.07 -1.79
C ALA A 44 5.23 -21.22 -1.13
N GLU A 45 6.31 -20.91 -0.43
CA GLU A 45 7.13 -21.89 0.31
C GLU A 45 6.44 -22.41 1.58
N ALA A 46 5.54 -21.61 2.16
CA ALA A 46 4.75 -21.97 3.34
C ALA A 46 3.35 -21.35 3.20
N PRO A 47 2.49 -21.92 2.33
CA PRO A 47 1.19 -21.33 2.03
C PRO A 47 0.30 -21.27 3.27
N PRO A 48 -0.31 -20.11 3.59
CA PRO A 48 -1.24 -20.01 4.71
C PRO A 48 -2.60 -20.63 4.43
N ASP A 49 -3.32 -20.92 5.51
CA ASP A 49 -4.77 -21.11 5.50
C ASP A 49 -5.48 -19.77 5.33
N ILE A 50 -6.28 -19.64 4.27
CA ILE A 50 -6.97 -18.39 3.94
C ILE A 50 -8.45 -18.49 4.30
N VAL A 51 -8.96 -17.47 4.99
CA VAL A 51 -10.39 -17.25 5.20
C VAL A 51 -10.81 -16.05 4.36
N ALA A 52 -11.56 -16.29 3.29
CA ALA A 52 -12.07 -15.28 2.38
C ALA A 52 -13.49 -14.88 2.77
N VAL A 53 -13.70 -13.60 3.07
CA VAL A 53 -15.00 -13.03 3.44
C VAL A 53 -15.52 -12.20 2.28
N GLU A 54 -16.65 -12.61 1.71
CA GLU A 54 -17.30 -11.93 0.58
C GLU A 54 -18.82 -12.14 0.67
N PRO A 55 -19.65 -11.10 0.86
CA PRO A 55 -21.09 -11.27 1.03
C PRO A 55 -21.81 -11.79 -0.21
N ASN A 56 -21.27 -11.56 -1.42
CA ASN A 56 -21.90 -12.02 -2.65
C ASN A 56 -21.61 -13.51 -2.92
N GLU A 57 -22.64 -14.36 -2.84
CA GLU A 57 -22.53 -15.80 -3.08
C GLU A 57 -21.97 -16.15 -4.47
N GLY A 58 -22.33 -15.40 -5.50
CA GLY A 58 -21.83 -15.63 -6.86
C GLY A 58 -20.32 -15.41 -6.97
N LEU A 59 -19.80 -14.37 -6.31
CA LEU A 59 -18.36 -14.13 -6.24
C LEU A 59 -17.63 -15.19 -5.41
N ARG A 60 -18.21 -15.63 -4.28
CA ARG A 60 -17.67 -16.75 -3.49
C ARG A 60 -17.58 -18.03 -4.32
N THR A 61 -18.65 -18.38 -5.00
CA THR A 61 -18.75 -19.58 -5.85
C THR A 61 -17.72 -19.52 -6.99
N LEU A 62 -17.61 -18.37 -7.64
CA LEU A 62 -16.61 -18.16 -8.69
C LEU A 62 -15.19 -18.25 -8.12
N GLY A 63 -14.92 -17.62 -6.98
CA GLY A 63 -13.61 -17.64 -6.33
C GLY A 63 -13.19 -19.04 -5.92
N ALA A 64 -14.08 -19.82 -5.29
CA ALA A 64 -13.85 -21.22 -4.95
C ALA A 64 -13.52 -22.06 -6.20
N ARG A 65 -14.28 -21.89 -7.29
CA ARG A 65 -14.02 -22.57 -8.57
C ARG A 65 -12.70 -22.17 -9.24
N ILE A 66 -12.28 -20.91 -9.11
CA ILE A 66 -10.98 -20.47 -9.65
C ILE A 66 -9.85 -21.03 -8.80
N GLY A 67 -10.02 -21.09 -7.47
CA GLY A 67 -9.03 -21.62 -6.54
C GLY A 67 -8.89 -23.15 -6.57
N ASP A 68 -9.93 -23.86 -6.99
CA ASP A 68 -9.96 -25.32 -7.16
C ASP A 68 -9.18 -25.77 -8.41
N CYS A 69 -7.87 -25.59 -8.36
CA CYS A 69 -6.93 -26.06 -9.37
C CYS A 69 -5.61 -26.47 -8.71
N ASP A 70 -4.81 -27.26 -9.43
CA ASP A 70 -3.50 -27.69 -8.94
C ASP A 70 -2.59 -26.47 -8.68
N GLY A 71 -2.07 -26.36 -7.46
CA GLY A 71 -1.31 -25.19 -7.00
C GLY A 71 -2.14 -23.94 -6.73
N GLY A 72 -3.46 -24.06 -6.53
CA GLY A 72 -4.34 -22.96 -6.12
C GLY A 72 -4.31 -22.67 -4.60
N PRO A 73 -4.83 -21.50 -4.16
CA PRO A 73 -4.93 -21.17 -2.75
C PRO A 73 -5.94 -22.05 -2.01
N SER A 74 -5.56 -22.58 -0.85
CA SER A 74 -6.50 -23.20 0.09
C SER A 74 -7.29 -22.10 0.82
N ALA A 75 -8.53 -21.88 0.39
CA ALA A 75 -9.39 -20.81 0.91
C ALA A 75 -10.75 -21.32 1.39
N SER A 76 -11.07 -21.04 2.66
CA SER A 76 -12.41 -21.19 3.23
C SER A 76 -13.23 -19.92 2.97
N TRP A 77 -14.43 -20.07 2.40
CA TRP A 77 -15.26 -18.94 1.99
C TRP A 77 -16.40 -18.70 2.97
N LEU A 78 -16.49 -17.47 3.49
CA LEU A 78 -17.52 -17.01 4.41
C LEU A 78 -18.28 -15.82 3.82
N ASP A 79 -19.55 -15.68 4.18
CA ASP A 79 -20.38 -14.53 3.79
C ASP A 79 -20.16 -13.31 4.69
N MET A 80 -19.85 -13.57 5.96
CA MET A 80 -19.66 -12.58 7.01
C MET A 80 -18.32 -12.77 7.69
N LEU A 81 -17.80 -11.69 8.29
CA LEU A 81 -16.64 -11.77 9.15
C LEU A 81 -16.96 -12.75 10.30
N PRO A 82 -16.14 -13.78 10.57
CA PRO A 82 -16.43 -14.79 11.60
C PRO A 82 -16.59 -14.12 12.95
N VAL A 83 -17.26 -14.69 13.94
CA VAL A 83 -17.28 -14.13 15.32
C VAL A 83 -15.93 -14.40 16.01
N THR A 84 -15.56 -13.61 17.03
CA THR A 84 -14.23 -13.57 17.68
C THR A 84 -13.79 -14.85 18.42
N ASP A 85 -14.59 -15.91 18.44
CA ASP A 85 -14.32 -17.11 19.25
C ASP A 85 -13.23 -18.03 18.66
N GLY A 86 -12.68 -17.68 17.49
CA GLY A 86 -11.58 -18.40 16.84
C GLY A 86 -10.20 -17.83 17.16
N PRO A 87 -9.12 -18.52 16.72
CA PRO A 87 -7.77 -17.97 16.83
C PRO A 87 -7.67 -16.63 16.11
N ALA A 88 -6.71 -15.80 16.51
CA ALA A 88 -6.44 -14.56 15.80
C ALA A 88 -5.90 -14.85 14.38
N PHE A 89 -6.00 -13.85 13.51
CA PHE A 89 -5.34 -13.86 12.21
C PHE A 89 -3.97 -13.22 12.35
N GLU A 90 -3.02 -13.69 11.54
CA GLU A 90 -1.68 -13.13 11.49
C GLU A 90 -1.56 -12.09 10.36
N LEU A 91 -2.36 -12.22 9.30
CA LEU A 91 -2.48 -11.21 8.25
C LEU A 91 -3.94 -10.99 7.89
N ALA A 92 -4.36 -9.74 7.81
CA ALA A 92 -5.63 -9.32 7.23
C ALA A 92 -5.35 -8.47 5.99
N VAL A 93 -5.98 -8.81 4.87
CA VAL A 93 -5.89 -8.09 3.61
C VAL A 93 -7.25 -7.52 3.27
N ALA A 94 -7.33 -6.21 3.09
CA ALA A 94 -8.52 -5.53 2.60
C ALA A 94 -8.18 -4.85 1.27
N ALA A 95 -8.38 -5.58 0.18
CA ALA A 95 -7.99 -5.14 -1.16
C ALA A 95 -9.22 -4.73 -2.00
N PHE A 96 -9.29 -3.45 -2.37
CA PHE A 96 -10.34 -2.84 -3.19
C PHE A 96 -11.75 -2.98 -2.60
N SER A 97 -11.83 -3.05 -1.26
CA SER A 97 -13.08 -3.24 -0.51
C SER A 97 -13.42 -2.02 0.37
N LEU A 98 -12.47 -1.49 1.15
CA LEU A 98 -12.73 -0.38 2.07
C LEU A 98 -13.09 0.94 1.38
N ASP A 99 -12.62 1.17 0.15
CA ASP A 99 -12.92 2.40 -0.62
C ASP A 99 -14.35 2.45 -1.16
N THR A 100 -15.11 1.37 -1.01
CA THR A 100 -16.55 1.31 -1.33
C THR A 100 -17.44 1.69 -0.14
N LEU A 101 -16.87 1.82 1.06
CA LEU A 101 -17.61 2.06 2.29
C LEU A 101 -17.65 3.56 2.63
N PRO A 102 -18.79 4.07 3.15
CA PRO A 102 -18.81 5.40 3.75
C PRO A 102 -17.96 5.45 5.02
N ALA A 103 -17.47 6.63 5.39
CA ALA A 103 -16.52 6.80 6.49
C ALA A 103 -16.90 6.10 7.81
N PRO A 104 -18.17 6.16 8.30
CA PRO A 104 -18.54 5.44 9.53
C PRO A 104 -18.42 3.91 9.41
N ALA A 105 -18.77 3.34 8.27
CA ALA A 105 -18.66 1.91 8.02
C ALA A 105 -17.20 1.49 7.83
N LEU A 106 -16.39 2.32 7.17
CA LEU A 106 -14.94 2.11 7.06
C LEU A 106 -14.28 2.08 8.45
N ARG A 107 -14.59 3.04 9.34
CA ARG A 107 -14.06 3.07 10.71
C ARG A 107 -14.36 1.75 11.45
N LYS A 108 -15.62 1.30 11.40
CA LYS A 108 -16.05 0.02 11.99
C LYS A 108 -15.35 -1.19 11.37
N ALA A 109 -15.20 -1.22 10.04
CA ALA A 109 -14.53 -2.31 9.34
C ALA A 109 -13.04 -2.38 9.72
N VAL A 110 -12.33 -1.25 9.76
CA VAL A 110 -10.93 -1.20 10.18
C VAL A 110 -10.77 -1.67 11.62
N ALA A 111 -11.62 -1.20 12.54
CA ALA A 111 -11.60 -1.65 13.93
C ALA A 111 -11.84 -3.16 14.05
N ALA A 112 -12.87 -3.67 13.37
CA ALA A 112 -13.18 -5.11 13.36
C ALA A 112 -12.03 -5.96 12.79
N LEU A 113 -11.39 -5.52 11.70
CA LEU A 113 -10.23 -6.20 11.12
C LEU A 113 -9.02 -6.15 12.08
N TRP A 114 -8.80 -5.00 12.71
CA TRP A 114 -7.71 -4.81 13.66
C TRP A 114 -7.87 -5.71 14.88
N ASP A 115 -9.06 -5.79 15.44
CA ASP A 115 -9.39 -6.66 16.59
C ASP A 115 -9.17 -8.15 16.29
N ARG A 116 -9.20 -8.54 15.02
CA ARG A 116 -8.93 -9.92 14.57
C ARG A 116 -7.47 -10.25 14.42
N LEU A 117 -6.58 -9.27 14.47
CA LEU A 117 -5.15 -9.52 14.39
C LEU A 117 -4.59 -9.85 15.77
N GLY A 118 -3.72 -10.85 15.84
CA GLY A 118 -2.93 -11.13 17.03
C GLY A 118 -1.83 -10.09 17.23
N GLU A 119 -1.08 -10.22 18.32
CA GLU A 119 0.19 -9.51 18.48
C GLU A 119 1.16 -9.90 17.34
N GLY A 120 1.82 -8.92 16.73
CA GLY A 120 2.64 -9.11 15.53
C GLY A 120 1.84 -9.28 14.23
N GLY A 121 0.50 -9.26 14.31
CA GLY A 121 -0.37 -9.38 13.14
C GLY A 121 -0.30 -8.16 12.22
N VAL A 122 -0.52 -8.37 10.92
CA VAL A 122 -0.38 -7.34 9.89
C VAL A 122 -1.73 -7.03 9.23
N LEU A 123 -2.08 -5.75 9.10
CA LEU A 123 -3.19 -5.27 8.26
C LEU A 123 -2.63 -4.65 6.98
N ALA A 124 -2.97 -5.22 5.83
CA ALA A 124 -2.65 -4.68 4.51
C ALA A 124 -3.92 -4.16 3.82
N VAL A 125 -3.99 -2.85 3.60
CA VAL A 125 -5.07 -2.20 2.86
C VAL A 125 -4.57 -1.84 1.48
N VAL A 126 -5.32 -2.19 0.43
CA VAL A 126 -4.99 -1.86 -0.97
C VAL A 126 -6.24 -1.27 -1.61
N HIS A 127 -6.10 -0.19 -2.38
CA HIS A 127 -7.25 0.47 -3.01
C HIS A 127 -6.83 1.18 -4.30
N PRO A 128 -7.76 1.56 -5.18
CA PRO A 128 -7.40 2.17 -6.45
C PRO A 128 -6.81 3.57 -6.21
N SER A 129 -5.97 4.02 -7.15
CA SER A 129 -5.39 5.36 -7.13
C SER A 129 -6.41 6.41 -7.58
N THR A 130 -7.45 6.61 -6.78
CA THR A 130 -8.51 7.62 -6.99
C THR A 130 -8.53 8.60 -5.80
N PRO A 131 -9.17 9.77 -5.92
CA PRO A 131 -9.39 10.64 -4.78
C PRO A 131 -10.10 9.95 -3.61
N ILE A 132 -11.09 9.09 -3.90
CA ILE A 132 -11.80 8.30 -2.88
C ILE A 132 -10.83 7.35 -2.18
N GLY A 133 -10.07 6.57 -2.93
CA GLY A 133 -9.05 5.68 -2.36
C GLY A 133 -8.03 6.47 -1.53
N PHE A 134 -7.56 7.62 -2.00
CA PHE A 134 -6.63 8.43 -1.23
C PHE A 134 -7.22 8.90 0.10
N SER A 135 -8.49 9.32 0.13
CA SER A 135 -9.20 9.63 1.37
C SER A 135 -9.32 8.41 2.30
N THR A 136 -9.57 7.21 1.75
CA THR A 136 -9.52 5.94 2.51
C THR A 136 -8.15 5.74 3.17
N SER A 137 -7.07 5.92 2.41
CA SER A 137 -5.68 5.86 2.95
C SER A 137 -5.45 6.84 4.10
N LEU A 138 -5.91 8.09 3.97
CA LEU A 138 -5.75 9.11 5.01
C LEU A 138 -6.55 8.77 6.27
N LEU A 139 -7.78 8.29 6.11
CA LEU A 139 -8.64 7.89 7.23
C LEU A 139 -8.09 6.66 7.95
N VAL A 140 -7.61 5.65 7.24
CA VAL A 140 -6.96 4.48 7.86
C VAL A 140 -5.71 4.90 8.64
N ARG A 141 -4.91 5.84 8.11
CA ARG A 141 -3.76 6.41 8.84
C ARG A 141 -4.19 7.16 10.09
N GLU A 142 -5.22 7.99 10.01
CA GLU A 142 -5.76 8.71 11.17
C GLU A 142 -6.18 7.73 12.28
N LEU A 143 -6.89 6.66 11.91
CA LEU A 143 -7.37 5.66 12.86
C LEU A 143 -6.25 4.87 13.54
N LEU A 144 -5.19 4.51 12.80
CA LEU A 144 -4.15 3.59 13.28
C LEU A 144 -2.87 4.31 13.76
N CYS A 145 -2.54 5.48 13.20
CA CYS A 145 -1.37 6.27 13.60
C CYS A 145 -1.71 7.51 14.45
N GLY A 146 -2.98 7.86 14.62
CA GLY A 146 -3.38 9.08 15.35
C GLY A 146 -2.85 9.08 16.78
N ASP A 147 -2.37 10.23 17.25
CA ASP A 147 -1.90 10.42 18.62
C ASP A 147 -3.06 10.26 19.62
N SER A 148 -3.23 9.03 20.12
CA SER A 148 -3.62 8.57 21.48
C SER A 148 -4.67 9.30 22.35
N ALA A 149 -5.34 10.37 21.91
CA ALA A 149 -6.38 11.06 22.69
C ALA A 149 -7.77 11.02 22.03
N ASP A 150 -7.85 11.14 20.69
CA ASP A 150 -9.12 11.16 19.94
C ASP A 150 -9.24 10.05 18.86
N GLY A 151 -8.22 9.20 18.72
CA GLY A 151 -8.25 8.07 17.78
C GLY A 151 -9.09 6.91 18.31
N MET A 152 -9.89 6.26 17.46
CA MET A 152 -10.76 5.11 17.84
C MET A 152 -10.06 4.01 18.65
N LEU A 153 -8.74 3.88 18.56
CA LEU A 153 -7.97 2.89 19.30
C LEU A 153 -7.73 3.25 20.80
N ALA A 154 -8.10 4.45 21.24
CA ALA A 154 -8.11 4.81 22.66
C ALA A 154 -9.14 4.00 23.46
N GLU A 155 -10.30 3.68 22.85
CA GLU A 155 -11.34 2.84 23.49
C GLU A 155 -10.99 1.34 23.49
N HIS A 156 -10.06 0.89 22.63
CA HIS A 156 -9.62 -0.50 22.50
C HIS A 156 -8.30 -0.80 23.25
N GLY A 157 -8.01 -0.06 24.34
CA GLY A 157 -6.93 -0.43 25.27
C GLY A 157 -5.51 -0.08 24.82
N GLY A 158 -5.33 0.92 23.96
CA GLY A 158 -3.99 1.48 23.69
C GLY A 158 -3.10 0.65 22.75
N VAL A 159 -3.70 -0.09 21.82
CA VAL A 159 -2.96 -0.91 20.85
C VAL A 159 -2.12 -0.02 19.93
N ARG A 160 -0.79 -0.14 20.00
CA ARG A 160 0.15 0.59 19.14
C ARG A 160 0.20 -0.06 17.75
N ALA A 161 -0.05 0.73 16.71
CA ALA A 161 0.18 0.30 15.33
C ALA A 161 1.53 0.83 14.84
N ARG A 162 2.34 -0.05 14.25
CA ARG A 162 3.54 0.37 13.52
C ARG A 162 3.23 0.42 12.04
N LEU A 163 3.45 1.58 11.42
CA LEU A 163 3.36 1.70 9.97
C LEU A 163 4.58 1.03 9.31
N VAL A 164 4.34 -0.06 8.59
CA VAL A 164 5.40 -0.82 7.89
C VAL A 164 5.68 -0.24 6.50
N ALA A 165 4.62 0.12 5.77
CA ALA A 165 4.67 0.66 4.42
C ALA A 165 3.35 1.38 4.07
N PRO A 166 3.29 2.21 3.01
CA PRO A 166 4.37 2.70 2.20
C PRO A 166 5.09 3.90 2.82
N CYS A 167 4.41 4.73 3.63
CA CYS A 167 5.00 6.01 4.02
C CYS A 167 6.24 5.79 4.91
N PRO A 168 7.31 6.57 4.70
CA PRO A 168 8.51 6.49 5.52
C PRO A 168 8.36 7.20 6.88
N HIS A 169 7.16 7.71 7.19
CA HIS A 169 6.87 8.53 8.36
C HIS A 169 5.45 8.29 8.86
N THR A 170 5.24 8.53 10.16
CA THR A 170 3.93 8.49 10.82
C THR A 170 3.25 9.86 10.91
N ALA A 171 4.00 10.95 10.71
CA ALA A 171 3.47 12.32 10.66
C ALA A 171 2.35 12.49 9.61
N CYS A 172 1.61 13.61 9.73
CA CYS A 172 0.60 14.01 8.76
C CYS A 172 1.13 13.90 7.32
N CYS A 173 0.35 13.28 6.43
CA CYS A 173 0.77 13.09 5.05
C CYS A 173 0.96 14.45 4.35
N PRO A 174 2.15 14.77 3.80
CA PRO A 174 2.37 16.05 3.13
C PRO A 174 1.53 16.20 1.85
N LEU A 175 1.01 15.09 1.30
CA LEU A 175 0.11 15.07 0.15
C LEU A 175 -1.38 15.23 0.53
N ALA A 176 -1.73 15.18 1.82
CA ALA A 176 -3.10 15.38 2.27
C ALA A 176 -3.59 16.82 2.00
N PRO A 177 -4.92 17.03 1.89
CA PRO A 177 -5.47 18.39 2.00
C PRO A 177 -4.92 19.06 3.27
N GLY A 178 -4.44 20.30 3.18
CA GLY A 178 -3.83 20.98 4.33
C GLY A 178 -2.36 20.61 4.64
N GLY A 179 -1.80 19.53 4.10
CA GLY A 179 -0.41 19.06 4.37
C GLY A 179 0.72 20.02 3.96
N ALA A 180 1.93 19.82 4.50
CA ALA A 180 3.11 20.64 4.21
C ALA A 180 3.75 20.33 2.84
N LEU A 181 2.96 20.31 1.77
CA LEU A 181 3.53 20.38 0.44
C LEU A 181 4.13 21.79 0.28
N GLN A 182 5.43 21.92 0.44
CA GLN A 182 6.10 23.17 0.08
C GLN A 182 5.78 23.45 -1.40
N GLU A 183 5.16 24.59 -1.67
CA GLU A 183 4.92 25.06 -3.03
C GLU A 183 6.28 25.26 -3.68
N TRP A 184 6.70 24.28 -4.47
CA TRP A 184 7.94 24.41 -5.22
C TRP A 184 7.74 25.49 -6.30
N HIS A 185 8.21 26.71 -6.02
CA HIS A 185 8.27 27.84 -6.96
C HIS A 185 9.40 27.62 -7.99
N GLY A 186 9.30 26.53 -8.73
CA GLY A 186 10.19 26.15 -9.82
C GLY A 186 9.42 25.84 -11.09
N GLY A 187 8.46 26.71 -11.43
CA GLY A 187 7.76 26.77 -12.71
C GLY A 187 7.33 25.43 -13.28
N ARG A 188 6.22 24.85 -12.81
CA ARG A 188 5.42 23.90 -13.62
C ARG A 188 4.04 23.66 -12.99
N ARG A 189 2.99 24.03 -13.73
CA ARG A 189 1.56 23.82 -13.40
C ARG A 189 1.29 22.36 -12.99
N GLY A 190 0.52 22.14 -11.93
CA GLY A 190 -0.32 20.93 -11.87
C GLY A 190 -0.45 20.19 -10.54
N MET A 191 0.01 20.71 -9.41
CA MET A 191 -0.30 20.10 -8.11
C MET A 191 -1.25 21.00 -7.33
N LYS A 192 -2.56 20.73 -7.40
CA LYS A 192 -3.45 21.25 -6.36
C LYS A 192 -3.27 20.36 -5.13
N LYS A 193 -3.00 20.98 -3.98
CA LYS A 193 -2.99 20.34 -2.67
C LYS A 193 -4.25 19.49 -2.51
N GLY A 194 -4.13 18.23 -2.09
CA GLY A 194 -5.26 17.30 -1.95
C GLY A 194 -5.84 16.72 -3.26
N SER A 195 -5.28 16.99 -4.45
CA SER A 195 -5.86 16.51 -5.73
C SER A 195 -5.09 15.36 -6.40
N SER A 196 -3.98 14.90 -5.84
CA SER A 196 -3.17 13.82 -6.41
C SER A 196 -2.93 12.71 -5.39
N PRO A 197 -3.49 11.50 -5.60
CA PRO A 197 -3.22 10.35 -4.74
C PRO A 197 -1.72 10.03 -4.64
N CYS A 198 -1.27 9.59 -3.46
CA CYS A 198 0.01 8.92 -3.32
C CYS A 198 -0.13 7.47 -3.80
N TYR A 199 0.38 7.13 -4.98
CA TYR A 199 0.20 5.82 -5.58
C TYR A 199 1.52 5.18 -6.01
N VAL A 200 1.46 3.89 -6.28
CA VAL A 200 2.51 3.08 -6.89
C VAL A 200 2.00 2.47 -8.20
N GLU A 201 2.93 2.05 -9.06
CA GLU A 201 2.60 1.41 -10.34
C GLU A 201 3.11 -0.02 -10.40
N GLN A 202 2.21 -0.96 -10.73
CA GLN A 202 2.57 -2.33 -11.07
C GLN A 202 2.31 -2.59 -12.55
N ARG A 203 3.32 -3.06 -13.27
CA ARG A 203 3.15 -3.47 -14.67
C ARG A 203 2.33 -4.76 -14.70
N VAL A 204 1.30 -4.79 -15.52
CA VAL A 204 0.42 -5.93 -15.72
C VAL A 204 0.27 -6.23 -17.21
N VAL A 205 0.14 -7.50 -17.53
CA VAL A 205 -0.22 -7.95 -18.87
C VAL A 205 -1.74 -8.14 -18.91
N GLU A 206 -2.40 -7.51 -19.89
CA GLU A 206 -3.83 -7.70 -20.09
C GLU A 206 -4.08 -8.92 -20.97
N SER A 207 -5.03 -9.78 -20.57
CA SER A 207 -5.37 -10.97 -21.34
C SER A 207 -5.92 -10.60 -22.72
N ALA A 208 -5.65 -11.44 -23.72
CA ALA A 208 -6.15 -11.24 -25.08
C ALA A 208 -7.68 -11.10 -25.12
N ALA A 209 -8.41 -11.86 -24.30
CA ALA A 209 -9.86 -11.78 -24.18
C ALA A 209 -10.35 -10.40 -23.67
N ARG A 210 -9.70 -9.82 -22.66
CA ARG A 210 -10.06 -8.49 -22.15
C ARG A 210 -9.60 -7.36 -23.07
N ALA A 211 -8.49 -7.56 -23.78
CA ALA A 211 -8.07 -6.67 -24.85
C ALA A 211 -9.06 -6.67 -26.02
N TYR A 212 -9.67 -7.82 -26.32
CA TYR A 212 -10.67 -7.99 -27.38
C TYR A 212 -11.99 -7.27 -27.06
N THR A 213 -12.52 -7.39 -25.84
CA THR A 213 -13.76 -6.70 -25.46
C THR A 213 -13.60 -5.18 -25.37
N ASN A 214 -12.41 -4.68 -25.08
CA ASN A 214 -12.10 -3.24 -25.08
C ASN A 214 -11.82 -2.66 -26.48
N ARG A 215 -11.75 -3.49 -27.52
CA ARG A 215 -11.40 -3.10 -28.90
C ARG A 215 -12.41 -2.13 -29.52
N SER A 216 -13.68 -2.19 -29.11
CA SER A 216 -14.74 -1.30 -29.61
C SER A 216 -14.62 0.15 -29.11
N LYS A 217 -13.91 0.39 -28.00
CA LYS A 217 -13.83 1.73 -27.37
C LYS A 217 -12.58 2.52 -27.71
N ARG A 218 -11.55 1.92 -28.33
CA ARG A 218 -10.29 2.60 -28.65
C ARG A 218 -9.84 2.25 -30.07
N ARG A 219 -10.10 3.15 -31.02
CA ARG A 219 -9.48 3.14 -32.36
C ARG A 219 -7.96 3.09 -32.19
N GLY A 220 -7.33 1.98 -32.58
CA GLY A 220 -5.90 1.89 -32.78
C GLY A 220 -5.07 1.43 -31.56
N ARG A 221 -4.40 0.29 -31.76
CA ARG A 221 -3.29 -0.29 -30.97
C ARG A 221 -3.65 -0.94 -29.62
N GLN A 222 -3.59 -2.27 -29.62
CA GLN A 222 -3.72 -3.14 -28.45
C GLN A 222 -2.58 -2.87 -27.46
N ARG A 223 -2.91 -2.36 -26.27
CA ARG A 223 -1.93 -2.25 -25.17
C ARG A 223 -1.94 -3.55 -24.38
N VAL A 224 -1.03 -4.46 -24.74
CA VAL A 224 -0.81 -5.72 -24.01
C VAL A 224 -0.21 -5.47 -22.63
N ASN A 225 0.60 -4.42 -22.49
CA ASN A 225 1.18 -3.98 -21.23
C ASN A 225 0.47 -2.74 -20.69
N LEU A 226 0.05 -2.81 -19.44
CA LEU A 226 -0.56 -1.70 -18.70
C LEU A 226 0.19 -1.47 -17.40
N ASN A 227 0.04 -0.27 -16.83
CA ASN A 227 0.46 0.02 -15.47
C ASN A 227 -0.80 0.17 -14.61
N GLU A 228 -1.00 -0.77 -13.69
CA GLU A 228 -2.01 -0.66 -12.67
C GLU A 228 -1.55 0.34 -11.61
N ARG A 229 -2.39 1.35 -11.34
CA ARG A 229 -2.12 2.40 -10.35
C ARG A 229 -2.97 2.17 -9.13
N PHE A 230 -2.31 1.98 -7.99
CA PHE A 230 -2.99 1.71 -6.73
C PHE A 230 -2.21 2.34 -5.60
N SER A 231 -2.89 2.45 -4.48
CA SER A 231 -2.32 2.91 -3.22
C SER A 231 -2.51 1.78 -2.21
N TYR A 232 -1.63 1.72 -1.22
CA TYR A 232 -1.72 0.71 -0.19
C TYR A 232 -1.22 1.28 1.13
N MET A 233 -1.55 0.62 2.24
CA MET A 233 -1.02 0.86 3.57
C MET A 233 -0.84 -0.47 4.28
N VAL A 234 0.23 -0.61 5.06
CA VAL A 234 0.55 -1.81 5.83
C VAL A 234 0.87 -1.40 7.25
N PHE A 235 0.16 -1.99 8.21
CA PHE A 235 0.33 -1.76 9.63
C PHE A 235 0.59 -3.08 10.34
N GLU A 236 1.51 -3.07 11.30
CA GLU A 236 1.78 -4.16 12.22
C GLU A 236 1.15 -3.83 13.58
N ARG A 237 0.40 -4.76 14.16
CA ARG A 237 -0.17 -4.67 15.49
C ARG A 237 0.90 -5.00 16.52
N GLN A 238 1.43 -4.00 17.21
CA GLN A 238 2.49 -4.21 18.20
C GLN A 238 1.91 -4.69 19.53
N GLY A 239 2.69 -5.50 20.24
CA GLY A 239 2.37 -5.95 21.60
C GLY A 239 2.47 -4.84 22.62
N ALA A 240 1.75 -4.99 23.73
CA ALA A 240 1.72 -4.02 24.83
C ALA A 240 3.10 -3.79 25.48
N GLN A 241 4.00 -4.78 25.41
CA GLN A 241 5.35 -4.71 25.99
C GLN A 241 6.45 -4.34 24.98
N THR A 242 6.09 -4.03 23.72
CA THR A 242 7.08 -3.61 22.73
C THR A 242 7.61 -2.24 23.12
N GLN A 243 8.77 -2.21 23.78
CA GLN A 243 9.48 -0.97 24.08
C GLN A 243 9.78 -0.28 22.75
N SER A 244 9.49 1.02 22.70
CA SER A 244 9.68 1.91 21.56
C SER A 244 11.16 2.21 21.31
N SER A 245 12.02 1.20 21.30
CA SER A 245 13.47 1.38 21.09
C SER A 245 13.86 1.41 19.61
N ASP A 246 13.05 0.87 18.69
CA ASP A 246 13.48 0.67 17.29
C ASP A 246 12.41 1.06 16.25
N ALA A 247 11.62 2.10 16.54
CA ALA A 247 10.93 2.85 15.48
C ALA A 247 11.92 3.80 14.79
N GLU A 248 13.09 3.31 14.38
CA GLU A 248 13.84 3.98 13.34
C GLU A 248 12.95 3.94 12.11
N ALA A 249 12.26 5.06 11.83
CA ALA A 249 11.83 5.37 10.48
C ALA A 249 13.01 4.99 9.59
N THR A 250 12.78 4.11 8.61
CA THR A 250 13.81 3.26 7.98
C THR A 250 14.95 4.02 7.28
N GLY A 251 15.09 5.34 7.47
CA GLY A 251 16.02 6.28 6.85
C GLY A 251 15.66 6.59 5.40
N TRP A 252 14.91 5.69 4.77
CA TRP A 252 14.62 5.75 3.35
C TRP A 252 13.51 6.73 3.03
N SER A 253 13.67 7.43 1.91
CA SER A 253 12.59 8.24 1.34
C SER A 253 11.78 7.43 0.32
N ARG A 254 10.58 7.90 -0.02
CA ARG A 254 9.77 7.29 -1.07
C ARG A 254 9.69 8.18 -2.30
N ILE A 255 9.91 7.61 -3.47
CA ILE A 255 9.69 8.30 -4.74
C ILE A 255 8.18 8.45 -4.95
N ILE A 256 7.67 9.67 -4.93
CA ILE A 256 6.23 9.95 -5.05
C ILE A 256 5.81 10.43 -6.44
N ARG A 257 6.77 10.62 -7.36
CA ARG A 257 6.53 10.99 -8.75
C ARG A 257 7.45 10.20 -9.68
N HIS A 258 7.03 10.05 -10.93
CA HIS A 258 7.88 9.45 -11.96
C HIS A 258 9.23 10.16 -12.02
N PRO A 259 10.36 9.43 -11.89
CA PRO A 259 11.68 10.02 -12.07
C PRO A 259 11.78 10.76 -13.40
N ARG A 260 12.39 11.94 -13.38
CA ARG A 260 12.51 12.82 -14.55
C ARG A 260 13.96 12.80 -15.04
N PRO A 261 14.36 11.84 -15.88
CA PRO A 261 15.68 11.85 -16.48
C PRO A 261 15.82 13.04 -17.45
N ARG A 262 16.96 13.72 -17.38
CA ARG A 262 17.38 14.82 -18.23
C ARG A 262 18.80 14.57 -18.74
N SER A 263 19.30 15.45 -19.60
CA SER A 263 20.72 15.40 -19.98
C SER A 263 21.58 15.64 -18.74
N GLY A 264 22.42 14.67 -18.37
CA GLY A 264 23.38 14.76 -17.27
C GLY A 264 22.82 14.59 -15.84
N HIS A 265 21.51 14.63 -15.63
CA HIS A 265 20.91 14.51 -14.29
C HIS A 265 19.53 13.81 -14.30
N VAL A 266 19.09 13.35 -13.13
CA VAL A 266 17.75 12.82 -12.87
C VAL A 266 17.16 13.59 -11.70
N LEU A 267 15.92 14.06 -11.84
CA LEU A 267 15.20 14.71 -10.76
C LEU A 267 14.16 13.74 -10.17
N LEU A 268 14.23 13.54 -8.85
CA LEU A 268 13.27 12.79 -8.05
C LEU A 268 12.44 13.74 -7.18
N ASP A 269 11.18 13.38 -6.92
CA ASP A 269 10.37 13.99 -5.85
C ASP A 269 10.23 12.94 -4.74
N LEU A 270 10.75 13.25 -3.55
CA LEU A 270 10.89 12.31 -2.44
C LEU A 270 10.00 12.72 -1.28
N CYS A 271 9.21 11.79 -0.76
CA CYS A 271 8.62 11.92 0.58
C CYS A 271 9.61 11.38 1.60
N THR A 272 10.02 12.19 2.57
CA THR A 272 11.12 11.89 3.49
C THR A 272 10.62 11.33 4.83
N PRO A 273 11.49 10.66 5.61
CA PRO A 273 11.17 10.23 6.98
C PRO A 273 10.71 11.37 7.91
N SER A 274 11.11 12.61 7.63
CA SER A 274 10.70 13.79 8.39
C SER A 274 9.29 14.29 8.04
N GLY A 275 8.57 13.64 7.11
CA GLY A 275 7.21 14.03 6.73
C GLY A 275 7.12 15.17 5.71
N ASN A 276 8.23 15.50 5.03
CA ASN A 276 8.27 16.55 4.01
C ASN A 276 8.40 15.96 2.59
N VAL A 277 8.03 16.75 1.59
CA VAL A 277 8.30 16.42 0.18
C VAL A 277 9.45 17.28 -0.32
N LEU A 278 10.57 16.65 -0.65
CA LEU A 278 11.78 17.33 -1.09
C LEU A 278 12.20 16.84 -2.50
N PRO A 279 12.62 17.76 -3.40
CA PRO A 279 13.23 17.38 -4.66
C PRO A 279 14.65 16.86 -4.44
N HIS A 280 15.09 15.90 -5.25
CA HIS A 280 16.47 15.40 -5.24
C HIS A 280 17.04 15.35 -6.65
N VAL A 281 18.06 16.17 -6.90
CA VAL A 281 18.77 16.24 -8.19
C VAL A 281 20.01 15.35 -8.14
N LEU A 282 19.99 14.29 -8.93
CA LEU A 282 21.08 13.33 -9.03
C LEU A 282 21.86 13.55 -10.32
N THR A 283 23.15 13.89 -10.23
CA THR A 283 24.02 14.03 -11.40
C THR A 283 25.02 12.88 -11.46
N ARG A 284 25.58 12.62 -12.65
CA ARG A 284 26.59 11.56 -12.81
C ARG A 284 27.86 11.83 -11.99
N GLU A 285 28.21 13.10 -11.82
CA GLU A 285 29.48 13.55 -11.22
C GLU A 285 29.35 13.79 -9.71
N LYS A 286 28.31 14.50 -9.27
CA LYS A 286 28.14 14.90 -7.86
C LYS A 286 27.53 13.81 -7.01
N SER A 287 26.65 12.99 -7.57
CA SER A 287 25.86 12.01 -6.80
C SER A 287 26.43 10.60 -6.86
N HIS A 288 27.70 10.43 -7.24
CA HIS A 288 28.32 9.15 -7.56
C HIS A 288 27.60 8.37 -8.69
N ARG A 289 28.30 7.41 -9.29
CA ARG A 289 27.81 6.69 -10.48
C ARG A 289 26.61 5.78 -10.18
N GLN A 290 26.53 5.20 -8.99
CA GLN A 290 25.48 4.24 -8.63
C GLN A 290 24.10 4.89 -8.34
N PRO A 291 23.98 5.94 -7.50
CA PRO A 291 22.71 6.61 -7.26
C PRO A 291 22.08 7.14 -8.54
N TYR A 292 22.89 7.76 -9.41
CA TYR A 292 22.45 8.22 -10.73
C TYR A 292 21.88 7.07 -11.59
N ARG A 293 22.56 5.91 -11.62
CA ARG A 293 22.09 4.73 -12.38
C ARG A 293 20.80 4.15 -11.80
N HIS A 294 20.66 4.11 -10.47
CA HIS A 294 19.45 3.64 -9.81
C HIS A 294 18.27 4.58 -10.09
N ALA A 295 18.46 5.89 -9.98
CA ALA A 295 17.41 6.88 -10.26
C ALA A 295 16.85 6.79 -11.68
N ARG A 296 17.68 6.46 -12.67
CA ARG A 296 17.22 6.25 -14.06
C ARG A 296 16.34 5.02 -14.26
N LYS A 297 16.44 4.03 -13.36
CA LYS A 297 15.67 2.77 -13.42
C LYS A 297 14.54 2.71 -12.40
N ALA A 298 14.56 3.60 -11.41
CA ALA A 298 13.56 3.71 -10.38
C ALA A 298 12.19 4.08 -10.96
N ARG A 299 11.16 3.81 -10.18
CA ARG A 299 9.76 4.07 -10.52
C ARG A 299 9.08 4.80 -9.37
N ILE A 300 7.94 5.40 -9.70
CA ILE A 300 7.03 5.91 -8.68
C ILE A 300 6.67 4.78 -7.71
N GLY A 301 6.74 5.08 -6.43
CA GLY A 301 6.50 4.13 -5.35
C GLY A 301 7.74 3.41 -4.84
N ASP A 302 8.89 3.48 -5.49
CA ASP A 302 10.09 2.80 -4.99
C ASP A 302 10.62 3.46 -3.71
N ALA A 303 11.19 2.63 -2.83
CA ALA A 303 12.02 3.12 -1.73
C ALA A 303 13.35 3.64 -2.28
N TRP A 304 13.76 4.80 -1.79
CA TRP A 304 15.01 5.46 -2.13
C TRP A 304 15.99 5.31 -0.96
N LEU A 305 16.98 4.45 -1.16
CA LEU A 305 17.93 4.01 -0.13
C LEU A 305 19.13 4.96 0.06
N TRP A 306 19.26 5.97 -0.80
CA TRP A 306 20.33 6.95 -0.69
C TRP A 306 19.89 8.14 0.17
N PRO A 307 20.82 8.81 0.88
CA PRO A 307 20.50 9.99 1.67
C PRO A 307 19.68 10.98 0.86
N ALA A 308 18.49 11.29 1.37
CA ALA A 308 17.66 12.33 0.80
C ALA A 308 18.21 13.70 1.22
N PRO A 309 18.03 14.73 0.39
CA PRO A 309 18.51 16.05 0.74
C PRO A 309 17.79 16.57 1.97
N THR A 310 18.48 17.32 2.82
CA THR A 310 17.83 18.00 3.95
C THR A 310 17.24 19.34 3.50
N PRO A 311 16.27 19.92 4.24
CA PRO A 311 15.78 21.26 3.96
C PRO A 311 16.90 22.31 3.90
N GLU A 312 17.94 22.18 4.73
CA GLU A 312 19.09 23.08 4.76
C GLU A 312 19.95 22.98 3.49
N GLU A 313 20.16 21.77 2.97
CA GLU A 313 20.93 21.52 1.75
C GLU A 313 20.27 22.10 0.48
N LEU A 314 18.95 22.25 0.50
CA LEU A 314 18.20 22.84 -0.60
C LEU A 314 18.24 24.39 -0.58
N GLY A 315 18.71 24.99 0.52
CA GLY A 315 18.70 26.43 0.74
C GLY A 315 17.28 27.00 0.92
N PRO A 316 17.15 28.32 1.16
CA PRO A 316 15.84 28.97 1.09
C PRO A 316 15.27 28.81 -0.32
N LEU A 317 14.11 28.17 -0.40
CA LEU A 317 13.33 27.98 -1.63
C LEU A 317 12.72 29.29 -2.13
#